data_AF-M5C1A9-F1
#
_entry.id   AF-M5C1A9-F1
#
_cell.length_a   1.000
_cell.length_b   1.000
_cell.length_c   1.000
_cell.angle_alpha   90.00
_cell.angle_beta   90.00
_cell.angle_gamma   90.00
#
_symmetry.space_group_name_H-M   'P 1'
#
loop_
_entity.id
_entity.type
_entity.pdbx_description
1 polymer ?
#
loop_
_entity_poly.entity_id
_entity_poly.type
_entity_poly.pdbx_seq_one_letter_code
_entity_poly.pdbx_strand_id
1 'polypeptide(L)'
;MYDTVQACLKVAGDAKLAEKDGRVAALYILGEIMAAHGSQLMSFAMEIALIATRTLKSSSNSILLRTHALRAVASVVPTAGKAITDTATKDLMKQLRSCLTDKSMVLQREAAEALLALHTHLSQLRSPQEIDQILGLCVKSFDTSDKPTRRALSRLIGSLLSSTQTPVSRAPEPTKKSGQKKDQPGSDDDTPSHATTTSHTEVLPADAMLNLLATQFHKPSTHRRARVGIAECYSALFVTLGRAWVESHYSLIASHLLKLLEHPRLKTAGAIMPASNVRYERLLARQIVGALLRQRTLSERGQIAAVRTLSADYLAKWPAVMPGTVAPSPDVLVACLREIAALLDQLGNAPPPVQEALADPLVALSAHTRHSVQVAAAWTLRAFCNAAPNRLAPTVAHVLDQLQKDVSGLGNPAAPSDLGRRAVGKAKALAALLALAPTRPLYVSGELAAKVLDCAVSMLKKSGEHAVQIASVEVECAWGLISALTSLGGVFVRGHLAIVVEAWKNGVSCFMSGVRQLAH
;
A
#
# COMPACT_ATOMS: atom_id res chain seq x y z
N MET A 1 -36.65 -28.53 21.90
CA MET A 1 -35.67 -27.48 21.55
C MET A 1 -35.65 -26.36 22.58
N TYR A 2 -36.79 -25.72 22.89
CA TYR A 2 -36.88 -24.71 23.96
C TYR A 2 -36.36 -25.22 25.31
N ASP A 3 -36.78 -26.41 25.73
CA ASP A 3 -36.33 -27.02 26.99
C ASP A 3 -34.82 -27.28 27.00
N THR A 4 -34.26 -27.66 25.85
CA THR A 4 -32.82 -27.88 25.67
C THR A 4 -32.04 -26.58 25.84
N VAL A 5 -32.53 -25.48 25.24
CA VAL A 5 -31.93 -24.15 25.39
C VAL A 5 -32.02 -23.68 26.84
N GLN A 6 -33.17 -23.84 27.50
CA GLN A 6 -33.33 -23.49 28.92
C GLN A 6 -32.41 -24.32 29.83
N ALA A 7 -32.25 -25.62 29.58
CA ALA A 7 -31.33 -26.46 30.32
C ALA A 7 -29.87 -25.99 30.15
N CYS A 8 -29.45 -25.71 28.92
CA CYS A 8 -28.12 -25.18 28.65
C CYS A 8 -27.90 -23.78 29.27
N LEU A 9 -28.91 -22.90 29.27
CA LEU A 9 -28.83 -21.59 29.91
C LEU A 9 -28.57 -21.69 31.41
N LYS A 10 -29.29 -22.58 32.10
CA LYS A 10 -29.07 -22.85 33.54
C LYS A 10 -27.63 -23.28 33.81
N VAL A 11 -27.11 -24.24 33.03
CA VAL A 11 -25.73 -24.72 33.18
C VAL A 11 -24.72 -23.62 32.86
N ALA A 12 -24.90 -22.86 31.77
CA ALA A 12 -23.98 -21.79 31.37
C ALA A 12 -23.91 -20.65 32.42
N GLY A 13 -25.06 -20.33 33.03
CA GLY A 13 -25.22 -19.28 34.02
C GLY A 13 -24.73 -19.63 35.43
N ASP A 14 -24.56 -20.91 35.76
CA ASP A 14 -24.13 -21.35 37.09
C ASP A 14 -22.62 -21.15 37.28
N ALA A 15 -22.25 -20.06 37.96
CA ALA A 15 -20.86 -19.75 38.26
C ALA A 15 -20.22 -20.68 39.31
N LYS A 16 -21.02 -21.45 40.06
CA LYS A 16 -20.57 -22.34 41.14
C LYS A 16 -20.36 -23.79 40.68
N LEU A 17 -20.70 -24.10 39.42
CA LEU A 17 -20.52 -25.45 38.88
C LEU A 17 -19.06 -25.89 39.03
N ALA A 18 -18.83 -27.00 39.73
CA ALA A 18 -17.50 -27.52 40.02
C ALA A 18 -16.76 -27.93 38.72
N GLU A 19 -17.49 -28.49 37.76
CA GLU A 19 -16.99 -28.86 36.44
C GLU A 19 -17.11 -27.69 35.45
N LYS A 20 -16.00 -26.98 35.25
CA LYS A 20 -15.93 -25.84 34.31
C LYS A 20 -16.22 -26.27 32.86
N ASP A 21 -16.06 -27.55 32.53
CA ASP A 21 -16.29 -28.10 31.19
C ASP A 21 -17.78 -28.17 30.82
N GLY A 22 -18.67 -28.38 31.80
CA GLY A 22 -20.13 -28.36 31.57
C GLY A 22 -20.62 -26.99 31.08
N ARG A 23 -20.06 -25.91 31.63
CA ARG A 23 -20.37 -24.53 31.20
C ARG A 23 -19.86 -24.23 29.79
N VAL A 24 -18.69 -24.77 29.45
CA VAL A 24 -18.10 -24.65 28.10
C VAL A 24 -18.99 -25.34 27.08
N ALA A 25 -19.37 -26.59 27.33
CA ALA A 25 -20.24 -27.37 26.46
C ALA A 25 -21.61 -26.69 26.29
N ALA A 26 -22.20 -26.19 27.37
CA ALA A 26 -23.47 -25.47 27.32
C ALA A 26 -23.39 -24.21 26.44
N LEU A 27 -22.35 -23.38 26.57
CA LEU A 27 -22.16 -22.21 25.71
C LEU A 27 -21.92 -22.56 24.25
N TYR A 28 -21.19 -23.64 23.97
CA TYR A 28 -21.02 -24.14 22.61
C TYR A 28 -22.36 -24.56 21.99
N ILE A 29 -23.12 -25.40 22.68
CA ILE A 29 -24.44 -25.89 22.22
C ILE A 29 -25.40 -24.71 22.02
N LEU A 30 -25.43 -23.75 22.94
CA LEU A 30 -26.24 -22.53 22.79
C LEU A 30 -25.85 -21.74 21.54
N GLY A 31 -24.55 -21.58 21.28
CA GLY A 31 -24.04 -20.91 20.08
C GLY A 31 -24.50 -21.60 18.79
N GLU A 32 -24.36 -22.93 18.70
CA GLU A 32 -24.76 -23.70 17.52
C GLU A 32 -26.28 -23.66 17.28
N ILE A 33 -27.08 -23.81 18.34
CA ILE A 33 -28.54 -23.74 18.24
C ILE A 33 -28.98 -22.35 17.79
N MET A 34 -28.39 -21.29 18.35
CA MET A 34 -28.74 -19.91 17.99
C MET A 34 -28.26 -19.51 16.59
N ALA A 35 -27.15 -20.07 16.10
CA ALA A 35 -26.71 -19.88 14.72
C ALA A 35 -27.73 -20.47 13.72
N ALA A 36 -28.27 -21.66 14.02
CA ALA A 36 -29.20 -22.34 13.12
C ALA A 36 -30.67 -21.88 13.25
N HIS A 37 -31.13 -21.59 14.47
CA HIS A 37 -32.55 -21.36 14.77
C HIS A 37 -32.81 -20.07 15.59
N GLY A 38 -31.84 -19.17 15.70
CA GLY A 38 -31.93 -18.02 16.61
C GLY A 38 -33.08 -17.06 16.32
N SER A 39 -33.54 -16.93 15.07
CA SER A 39 -34.70 -16.11 14.72
C SER A 39 -36.01 -16.62 15.32
N GLN A 40 -36.12 -17.92 15.59
CA GLN A 40 -37.27 -18.54 16.27
C GLN A 40 -37.10 -18.48 17.80
N LEU A 41 -35.86 -18.35 18.29
CA LEU A 41 -35.46 -18.43 19.69
C LEU A 41 -35.05 -17.06 20.27
N MET A 42 -35.56 -15.97 19.71
CA MET A 42 -35.14 -14.60 20.05
C MET A 42 -35.29 -14.26 21.54
N SER A 43 -36.27 -14.85 22.22
CA SER A 43 -36.53 -14.64 23.66
C SER A 43 -35.33 -14.98 24.54
N PHE A 44 -34.41 -15.84 24.08
CA PHE A 44 -33.24 -16.26 24.85
C PHE A 44 -31.99 -15.43 24.58
N ALA A 45 -31.97 -14.60 23.53
CA ALA A 45 -30.77 -13.87 23.10
C ALA A 45 -30.24 -12.92 24.18
N MET A 46 -31.14 -12.22 24.88
CA MET A 46 -30.79 -11.30 25.97
C MET A 46 -30.10 -12.04 27.13
N GLU A 47 -30.61 -13.21 27.51
CA GLU A 47 -30.03 -13.99 28.61
C GLU A 47 -28.64 -14.51 28.25
N ILE A 48 -28.45 -15.01 27.03
CA ILE A 48 -27.13 -15.45 26.53
C ILE A 48 -26.13 -14.28 26.55
N ALA A 49 -26.54 -13.09 26.10
CA ALA A 49 -25.68 -11.90 26.11
C ALA A 49 -25.27 -11.49 27.54
N LEU A 50 -26.18 -11.58 28.51
CA LEU A 50 -25.88 -11.29 29.92
C LEU A 50 -24.93 -12.32 30.54
N ILE A 51 -25.15 -13.61 30.29
CA ILE A 51 -24.26 -14.70 30.74
C ILE A 51 -22.86 -14.52 30.14
N ALA A 52 -22.77 -14.21 28.84
CA ALA A 52 -21.51 -13.95 28.17
C ALA A 52 -20.80 -12.73 28.78
N THR A 53 -21.51 -11.61 28.97
CA THR A 53 -20.94 -10.39 29.57
C THR A 53 -20.37 -10.65 30.97
N ARG A 54 -21.09 -11.38 31.82
CA ARG A 54 -20.63 -11.76 33.16
C ARG A 54 -19.40 -12.68 33.08
N THR A 55 -19.41 -13.64 32.16
CA THR A 55 -18.32 -14.60 31.97
C THR A 55 -17.04 -13.91 31.48
N LEU A 56 -17.16 -12.89 30.62
CA LEU A 56 -16.03 -12.14 30.09
C LEU A 56 -15.41 -11.17 31.11
N LYS A 57 -16.25 -10.61 31.99
CA LYS A 57 -15.82 -9.65 33.02
C LYS A 57 -14.87 -10.27 34.05
N SER A 58 -15.01 -11.56 34.34
CA SER A 58 -14.16 -12.26 35.31
C SER A 58 -12.91 -12.84 34.63
N SER A 59 -11.76 -12.21 34.87
CA SER A 59 -10.46 -12.68 34.33
C SER A 59 -9.99 -14.01 34.93
N SER A 60 -10.58 -14.46 36.04
CA SER A 60 -10.33 -15.77 36.64
C SER A 60 -10.95 -16.95 35.89
N ASN A 61 -11.89 -16.67 34.97
CA ASN A 61 -12.47 -17.70 34.12
C ASN A 61 -11.43 -18.24 33.15
N SER A 62 -11.51 -19.54 32.84
CA SER A 62 -10.60 -20.16 31.88
C SER A 62 -10.71 -19.50 30.50
N ILE A 63 -9.60 -19.49 29.77
CA ILE A 63 -9.56 -18.97 28.39
C ILE A 63 -10.60 -19.69 27.53
N LEU A 64 -10.76 -21.01 27.71
CA LEU A 64 -11.72 -21.82 26.99
C LEU A 64 -13.17 -21.34 27.23
N LEU A 65 -13.56 -21.12 28.49
CA LEU A 65 -14.90 -20.65 28.83
C LEU A 65 -15.18 -19.26 28.24
N ARG A 66 -14.23 -18.32 28.37
CA ARG A 66 -14.35 -16.98 27.79
C ARG A 66 -14.42 -17.03 26.26
N THR A 67 -13.70 -17.95 25.62
CA THR A 67 -13.72 -18.16 24.16
C THR A 67 -15.10 -18.61 23.69
N HIS A 68 -15.69 -19.62 24.34
CA HIS A 68 -17.02 -20.10 23.97
C HIS A 68 -18.13 -19.09 24.29
N ALA A 69 -17.96 -18.24 25.31
CA ALA A 69 -18.86 -17.10 25.53
C ALA A 69 -18.83 -16.09 24.37
N LEU A 70 -17.63 -15.74 23.86
CA LEU A 70 -17.48 -14.86 22.70
C LEU A 70 -18.09 -15.47 21.44
N ARG A 71 -17.83 -16.77 21.20
CA ARG A 71 -18.39 -17.48 20.05
C ARG A 71 -19.91 -17.55 20.11
N ALA A 72 -20.49 -17.83 21.28
CA ALA A 72 -21.93 -17.82 21.46
C ALA A 72 -22.52 -16.44 21.11
N VAL A 73 -21.88 -15.34 21.55
CA VAL A 73 -22.29 -13.98 21.15
C VAL A 73 -22.21 -13.79 19.64
N ALA A 74 -21.12 -14.18 18.99
CA ALA A 74 -20.93 -14.05 17.55
C ALA A 74 -21.99 -14.85 16.74
N SER A 75 -22.47 -15.97 17.28
CA SER A 75 -23.56 -16.78 16.68
C SER A 75 -24.96 -16.22 16.94
N VAL A 76 -25.21 -15.61 18.12
CA VAL A 76 -26.53 -15.06 18.50
C VAL A 76 -26.84 -13.77 17.76
N VAL A 77 -25.85 -12.90 17.61
CA VAL A 77 -26.06 -11.54 17.08
C VAL A 77 -26.66 -11.53 15.65
N PRO A 78 -26.17 -12.34 14.69
CA PRO A 78 -26.73 -12.36 13.33
C PRO A 78 -28.20 -12.74 13.24
N THR A 79 -28.67 -13.66 14.10
CA THR A 79 -30.01 -14.27 14.01
C THR A 79 -31.00 -13.66 14.98
N ALA A 80 -30.55 -13.22 16.15
CA ALA A 80 -31.39 -12.80 17.26
C ALA A 80 -30.91 -11.52 17.96
N GLY A 81 -29.89 -10.84 17.44
CA GLY A 81 -29.27 -9.68 18.09
C GLY A 81 -30.21 -8.51 18.38
N LYS A 82 -31.28 -8.34 17.58
CA LYS A 82 -32.31 -7.30 17.79
C LYS A 82 -33.07 -7.44 19.10
N ALA A 83 -33.07 -8.62 19.72
CA ALA A 83 -33.69 -8.86 21.02
C ALA A 83 -32.80 -8.42 22.21
N ILE A 84 -31.54 -8.06 21.96
CA ILE A 84 -30.62 -7.56 22.99
C ILE A 84 -30.85 -6.05 23.15
N THR A 85 -30.99 -5.57 24.38
CA THR A 85 -31.19 -4.13 24.63
C THR A 85 -29.93 -3.31 24.36
N ASP A 86 -30.09 -2.01 24.07
CA ASP A 86 -28.96 -1.11 23.84
C ASP A 86 -28.00 -1.05 25.04
N THR A 87 -28.55 -1.03 26.27
CA THR A 87 -27.76 -1.06 27.51
C THR A 87 -26.89 -2.32 27.61
N ALA A 88 -27.48 -3.50 27.39
CA ALA A 88 -26.72 -4.75 27.43
C ALA A 88 -25.69 -4.84 26.29
N THR A 89 -26.03 -4.29 25.12
CA THR A 89 -25.09 -4.20 23.99
C THR A 89 -23.88 -3.33 24.35
N LYS A 90 -24.08 -2.18 25.00
CA LYS A 90 -22.98 -1.30 25.48
C LYS A 90 -22.10 -1.98 26.52
N ASP A 91 -22.69 -2.68 27.48
CA ASP A 91 -21.94 -3.43 28.49
C ASP A 91 -21.13 -4.57 27.88
N LEU A 92 -21.71 -5.30 26.93
CA LEU A 92 -21.04 -6.34 26.18
C LEU A 92 -19.87 -5.76 25.36
N MET A 93 -20.09 -4.67 24.62
CA MET A 93 -19.04 -3.99 23.84
C MET A 93 -17.85 -3.57 24.71
N LYS A 94 -18.08 -3.13 25.95
CA LYS A 94 -17.01 -2.81 26.90
C LYS A 94 -16.12 -4.03 27.20
N GLN A 95 -16.73 -5.21 27.36
CA GLN A 95 -15.97 -6.46 27.58
C GLN A 95 -15.29 -6.95 26.29
N LEU A 96 -15.91 -6.78 25.12
CA LEU A 96 -15.27 -7.14 23.85
C LEU A 96 -14.03 -6.29 23.58
N ARG A 97 -14.11 -4.97 23.83
CA ARG A 97 -12.98 -4.05 23.70
C ARG A 97 -11.80 -4.43 24.62
N SER A 98 -12.06 -4.88 25.85
CA SER A 98 -10.99 -5.33 26.75
C SER A 98 -10.32 -6.62 26.26
N CYS A 99 -11.08 -7.51 25.60
CA CYS A 99 -10.57 -8.76 25.04
C CYS A 99 -9.68 -8.55 23.79
N LEU A 100 -9.80 -7.42 23.08
CA LEU A 100 -8.95 -7.11 21.91
C LEU A 100 -7.46 -7.01 22.24
N THR A 101 -7.11 -6.71 23.50
CA THR A 101 -5.73 -6.59 23.99
C THR A 101 -5.37 -7.68 25.00
N ASP A 102 -6.14 -8.78 25.07
CA ASP A 102 -5.86 -9.91 25.96
C ASP A 102 -4.56 -10.63 25.55
N LYS A 103 -3.89 -11.31 26.48
CA LYS A 103 -2.68 -12.10 26.14
C LYS A 103 -3.00 -13.28 25.22
N SER A 104 -4.22 -13.80 25.28
CA SER A 104 -4.67 -14.91 24.44
C SER A 104 -5.14 -14.43 23.06
N MET A 105 -4.40 -14.84 22.03
CA MET A 105 -4.72 -14.58 20.62
C MET A 105 -6.07 -15.19 20.20
N VAL A 106 -6.50 -16.28 20.83
CA VAL A 106 -7.81 -16.87 20.59
C VAL A 106 -8.92 -15.92 21.04
N LEU A 107 -8.79 -15.32 22.23
CA LEU A 107 -9.78 -14.37 22.75
C LEU A 107 -9.85 -13.10 21.91
N GLN A 108 -8.69 -12.59 21.47
CA GLN A 108 -8.66 -11.42 20.59
C GLN A 108 -9.42 -11.68 19.28
N ARG A 109 -9.25 -12.86 18.67
CA ARG A 109 -9.95 -13.26 17.44
C ARG A 109 -11.45 -13.32 17.62
N GLU A 110 -11.92 -14.07 18.61
CA GLU A 110 -13.36 -14.21 18.84
C GLU A 110 -13.99 -12.89 19.28
N ALA A 111 -13.26 -12.03 20.00
CA ALA A 111 -13.73 -10.68 20.34
C ALA A 111 -13.88 -9.79 19.09
N ALA A 112 -12.94 -9.90 18.14
CA ALA A 112 -13.03 -9.20 16.87
C ALA A 112 -14.21 -9.69 16.01
N GLU A 113 -14.45 -11.01 15.96
CA GLU A 113 -15.60 -11.58 15.24
C GLU A 113 -16.93 -11.18 15.90
N ALA A 114 -17.01 -11.18 17.24
CA ALA A 114 -18.20 -10.72 17.95
C ALA A 114 -18.48 -9.21 17.73
N LEU A 115 -17.44 -8.36 17.75
CA LEU A 115 -17.59 -6.93 17.42
C LEU A 115 -18.01 -6.74 15.96
N LEU A 116 -17.50 -7.55 15.04
CA LEU A 116 -17.87 -7.52 13.64
C LEU A 116 -19.34 -7.91 13.45
N ALA A 117 -19.82 -8.94 14.17
CA ALA A 117 -21.23 -9.32 14.17
C ALA A 117 -22.14 -8.19 14.69
N LEU A 118 -21.76 -7.54 15.80
CA LEU A 118 -22.51 -6.39 16.34
C LEU A 118 -22.57 -5.23 15.35
N HIS A 119 -21.43 -4.93 14.72
CA HIS A 119 -21.34 -3.88 13.71
C HIS A 119 -22.24 -4.17 12.50
N THR A 120 -22.14 -5.38 11.95
CA THR A 120 -22.81 -5.77 10.70
C THR A 120 -24.32 -5.92 10.85
N HIS A 121 -24.79 -6.49 11.96
CA HIS A 121 -26.21 -6.83 12.14
C HIS A 121 -27.00 -5.84 12.98
N LEU A 122 -26.35 -5.07 13.85
CA LEU A 122 -27.02 -4.08 14.71
C LEU A 122 -26.67 -2.63 14.33
N SER A 123 -25.89 -2.41 13.27
CA SER A 123 -25.47 -1.08 12.80
C SER A 123 -24.77 -0.22 13.88
N GLN A 124 -24.15 -0.89 14.85
CA GLN A 124 -23.40 -0.26 15.94
C GLN A 124 -21.99 0.15 15.48
N LEU A 125 -21.28 0.93 16.31
CA LEU A 125 -19.85 1.28 16.14
C LEU A 125 -19.53 2.13 14.90
N ARG A 126 -20.45 3.01 14.48
CA ARG A 126 -20.26 3.90 13.32
C ARG A 126 -19.61 5.25 13.67
N SER A 127 -19.49 5.56 14.95
CA SER A 127 -18.91 6.82 15.42
C SER A 127 -17.41 6.89 15.08
N PRO A 128 -16.91 7.99 14.48
CA PRO A 128 -15.49 8.16 14.18
C PRO A 128 -14.59 7.95 15.40
N GLN A 129 -15.04 8.44 16.56
CA GLN A 129 -14.30 8.34 17.82
C GLN A 129 -14.23 6.88 18.32
N GLU A 130 -15.32 6.13 18.19
CA GLU A 130 -15.33 4.72 18.58
C GLU A 130 -14.47 3.87 17.66
N ILE A 131 -14.49 4.16 16.35
CA ILE A 131 -13.64 3.50 15.36
C ILE A 131 -12.16 3.76 15.68
N ASP A 132 -11.75 5.00 15.95
CA ASP A 132 -10.36 5.31 16.31
C ASP A 132 -9.93 4.66 17.63
N GLN A 133 -10.83 4.58 18.62
CA GLN A 133 -10.57 3.85 19.87
C GLN A 133 -10.31 2.36 19.62
N ILE A 134 -11.17 1.69 18.85
CA ILE A 134 -11.00 0.27 18.51
C ILE A 134 -9.74 0.06 17.67
N LEU A 135 -9.47 0.94 16.71
CA LEU A 135 -8.23 0.93 15.93
C LEU A 135 -7.00 1.04 16.84
N GLY A 136 -7.01 1.94 17.82
CA GLY A 136 -5.92 2.07 18.79
C GLY A 136 -5.69 0.80 19.62
N LEU A 137 -6.74 0.06 19.98
CA LEU A 137 -6.65 -1.23 20.67
C LEU A 137 -6.05 -2.31 19.76
N CYS A 138 -6.51 -2.41 18.50
CA CYS A 138 -5.97 -3.35 17.51
C CYS A 138 -4.49 -3.09 17.24
N VAL A 139 -4.09 -1.81 17.12
CA VAL A 139 -2.68 -1.42 16.90
C VAL A 139 -1.78 -1.87 18.03
N LYS A 140 -2.23 -1.75 19.29
CA LYS A 140 -1.49 -2.27 20.47
C LYS A 140 -1.36 -3.79 20.43
N SER A 141 -2.39 -4.51 19.99
CA SER A 141 -2.34 -5.96 19.87
C SER A 141 -1.37 -6.44 18.78
N PHE A 142 -1.24 -5.69 17.68
CA PHE A 142 -0.50 -6.15 16.50
C PHE A 142 0.96 -6.54 16.75
N ASP A 143 1.63 -5.95 17.73
CA ASP A 143 3.03 -6.26 18.03
C ASP A 143 3.25 -7.70 18.53
N THR A 144 2.24 -8.26 19.18
CA THR A 144 2.29 -9.63 19.74
C THR A 144 1.50 -10.65 18.92
N SER A 145 0.56 -10.19 18.09
CA SER A 145 -0.37 -11.04 17.34
C SER A 145 0.27 -11.95 16.28
N ASP A 146 -0.27 -13.17 16.17
CA ASP A 146 -0.01 -14.09 15.07
C ASP A 146 -0.80 -13.72 13.80
N LYS A 147 -0.51 -14.40 12.69
CA LYS A 147 -1.15 -14.11 11.39
C LYS A 147 -2.69 -14.21 11.42
N PRO A 148 -3.33 -15.28 11.94
CA PRO A 148 -4.79 -15.35 11.96
C PRO A 148 -5.41 -14.25 12.83
N THR A 149 -4.76 -13.85 13.92
CA THR A 149 -5.25 -12.77 14.78
C THR A 149 -5.15 -11.41 14.10
N ARG A 150 -4.03 -11.10 13.43
CA ARG A 150 -3.94 -9.88 12.62
C ARG A 150 -5.04 -9.81 11.59
N ARG A 151 -5.29 -10.90 10.86
CA ARG A 151 -6.34 -10.95 9.84
C ARG A 151 -7.73 -10.67 10.43
N ALA A 152 -8.06 -11.22 11.59
CA ALA A 152 -9.35 -10.98 12.25
C ALA A 152 -9.52 -9.52 12.68
N LEU A 153 -8.50 -8.96 13.34
CA LEU A 153 -8.48 -7.55 13.75
C LEU A 153 -8.54 -6.59 12.55
N SER A 154 -7.76 -6.86 11.50
CA SER A 154 -7.76 -6.06 10.28
C SER A 154 -9.10 -6.14 9.53
N ARG A 155 -9.77 -7.29 9.52
CA ARG A 155 -11.13 -7.42 8.96
C ARG A 155 -12.14 -6.57 9.72
N LEU A 156 -12.09 -6.59 11.05
CA LEU A 156 -12.93 -5.74 11.89
C LEU A 156 -12.73 -4.26 11.54
N ILE A 157 -11.48 -3.78 11.54
CA ILE A 157 -11.16 -2.39 11.22
C ILE A 157 -11.57 -2.01 9.79
N GLY A 158 -11.32 -2.89 8.82
CA GLY A 158 -11.72 -2.68 7.43
C GLY A 158 -13.24 -2.50 7.30
N SER A 159 -14.03 -3.36 7.96
CA SER A 159 -15.49 -3.25 7.97
C SER A 159 -15.97 -1.96 8.65
N LEU A 160 -15.41 -1.63 9.83
CA LEU A 160 -15.78 -0.42 10.57
C LEU A 160 -15.52 0.84 9.75
N LEU A 161 -14.33 0.96 9.16
CA LEU A 161 -13.98 2.10 8.31
C LEU A 161 -14.84 2.14 7.04
N SER A 162 -15.07 0.99 6.39
CA SER A 162 -15.94 0.90 5.20
C SER A 162 -17.36 1.40 5.49
N SER A 163 -17.88 1.18 6.70
CA SER A 163 -19.22 1.65 7.08
C SER A 163 -19.36 3.18 7.13
N THR A 164 -18.25 3.92 7.16
CA THR A 164 -18.25 5.39 7.15
C THR A 164 -18.53 5.96 5.77
N GLN A 165 -18.28 5.17 4.71
CA GLN A 165 -18.47 5.53 3.30
C GLN A 165 -19.87 5.14 2.78
N THR A 166 -20.66 4.41 3.56
CA THR A 166 -22.05 4.12 3.18
C THR A 166 -22.92 5.32 3.57
N PRO A 167 -23.69 5.90 2.64
CA PRO A 167 -24.46 7.11 2.91
C PRO A 167 -25.52 6.85 3.98
N VAL A 168 -25.68 7.80 4.89
CA VAL A 168 -26.77 7.80 5.87
C VAL A 168 -27.73 8.91 5.49
N SER A 169 -29.03 8.62 5.46
CA SER A 169 -30.04 9.67 5.36
C SER A 169 -30.01 10.50 6.64
N ARG A 170 -29.44 11.71 6.57
CA ARG A 170 -29.47 12.67 7.68
C ARG A 170 -30.59 13.67 7.39
N ALA A 171 -31.48 13.89 8.36
CA ALA A 171 -32.38 15.03 8.28
C ALA A 171 -31.52 16.32 8.30
N PRO A 172 -31.80 17.32 7.45
CA PRO A 172 -31.03 18.55 7.45
C PRO A 172 -31.02 19.17 8.85
N GLU A 173 -29.83 19.48 9.36
CA GLU A 173 -29.70 20.18 10.63
C GLU A 173 -30.43 21.52 10.54
N PRO A 174 -31.26 21.90 11.53
CA PRO A 174 -31.86 23.22 11.53
C PRO A 174 -30.72 24.23 11.66
N THR A 175 -30.50 24.99 10.59
CA THR A 175 -29.60 26.15 10.62
C THR A 175 -30.07 27.05 11.75
N LYS A 176 -29.22 27.25 12.76
CA LYS A 176 -29.43 28.27 13.77
C LYS A 176 -29.39 29.62 13.05
N LYS A 177 -30.55 30.12 12.62
CA LYS A 177 -30.73 31.51 12.19
C LYS A 177 -30.38 32.39 13.39
N SER A 178 -29.22 33.03 13.32
CA SER A 178 -28.88 34.21 14.09
C SER A 178 -29.99 35.24 13.92
N GLY A 179 -30.52 35.72 15.04
CA GLY A 179 -31.65 36.63 15.05
C GLY A 179 -31.37 37.97 14.37
N GLN A 180 -32.38 38.48 13.67
CA GLN A 180 -32.60 39.91 13.46
C GLN A 180 -34.11 40.17 13.30
N LYS A 181 -34.51 41.33 13.84
CA LYS A 181 -35.87 41.79 14.19
C LYS A 181 -36.88 41.83 13.04
N LYS A 182 -38.16 41.76 13.45
CA LYS A 182 -39.41 42.13 12.75
C LYS A 182 -39.33 43.51 12.08
N ASP A 183 -39.97 43.66 10.91
CA ASP A 183 -41.19 44.50 10.76
C ASP A 183 -41.94 44.32 9.40
N GLN A 184 -43.25 44.02 9.52
CA GLN A 184 -44.44 44.36 8.71
C GLN A 184 -44.68 43.81 7.25
N PRO A 185 -45.91 43.86 6.67
CA PRO A 185 -46.74 42.67 6.44
C PRO A 185 -47.32 42.53 5.00
N GLY A 186 -47.79 41.34 4.65
CA GLY A 186 -48.82 41.14 3.62
C GLY A 186 -48.37 40.47 2.33
N SER A 187 -48.78 39.21 2.13
CA SER A 187 -49.74 38.79 1.10
C SER A 187 -49.86 37.26 1.15
N ASP A 188 -51.09 36.78 1.19
CA ASP A 188 -51.46 35.38 0.97
C ASP A 188 -50.95 34.91 -0.39
N ASP A 189 -50.22 33.79 -0.42
CA ASP A 189 -50.37 32.82 -1.51
C ASP A 189 -49.97 31.41 -1.04
N ASP A 190 -50.86 30.47 -1.32
CA ASP A 190 -50.81 29.06 -0.95
C ASP A 190 -49.79 28.29 -1.81
N THR A 191 -48.82 27.62 -1.19
CA THR A 191 -48.31 26.30 -1.62
C THR A 191 -47.20 25.77 -0.70
N PRO A 192 -47.39 24.66 0.05
CA PRO A 192 -46.27 23.93 0.64
C PRO A 192 -45.78 22.84 -0.34
N SER A 193 -44.92 23.22 -1.29
CA SER A 193 -44.06 22.26 -1.97
C SER A 193 -42.89 21.87 -1.05
N HIS A 194 -43.12 21.00 -0.08
CA HIS A 194 -42.04 20.35 0.67
C HIS A 194 -41.42 19.23 -0.19
N ALA A 195 -40.57 19.61 -1.15
CA ALA A 195 -39.55 18.71 -1.65
C ALA A 195 -38.45 18.60 -0.58
N THR A 196 -38.60 17.68 0.37
CA THR A 196 -37.53 17.28 1.28
C THR A 196 -36.44 16.59 0.49
N THR A 197 -35.48 17.36 -0.03
CA THR A 197 -34.23 16.86 -0.57
C THR A 197 -33.40 16.25 0.56
N THR A 198 -33.56 14.94 0.79
CA THR A 198 -32.69 14.17 1.68
C THR A 198 -31.28 14.14 1.08
N SER A 199 -30.34 14.88 1.68
CA SER A 199 -28.94 14.81 1.29
C SER A 199 -28.29 13.55 1.88
N HIS A 200 -27.95 12.61 1.01
CA HIS A 200 -27.13 11.46 1.37
C HIS A 200 -25.71 11.95 1.67
N THR A 201 -25.33 12.01 2.95
CA THR A 201 -23.97 12.40 3.37
C THR A 201 -23.22 11.20 3.95
N GLU A 202 -21.98 11.02 3.53
CA GLU A 202 -21.05 10.08 4.15
C GLU A 202 -20.77 10.46 5.60
N VAL A 203 -20.49 9.49 6.46
CA VAL A 203 -20.23 9.72 7.90
C VAL A 203 -18.85 10.35 8.11
N LEU A 204 -17.87 9.96 7.30
CA LEU A 204 -16.59 10.65 7.16
C LEU A 204 -16.23 10.77 5.67
N PRO A 205 -15.60 11.89 5.25
CA PRO A 205 -15.00 11.94 3.93
C PRO A 205 -13.87 10.91 3.81
N ALA A 206 -13.71 10.33 2.63
CA ALA A 206 -12.72 9.28 2.35
C ALA A 206 -11.30 9.60 2.84
N ASP A 207 -10.84 10.85 2.69
CA ASP A 207 -9.51 11.28 3.15
C ASP A 207 -9.39 11.21 4.68
N ALA A 208 -10.40 11.67 5.43
CA ALA A 208 -10.41 11.59 6.88
C ALA A 208 -10.42 10.13 7.38
N MET A 209 -11.17 9.25 6.71
CA MET A 209 -11.17 7.81 7.00
C MET A 209 -9.76 7.21 6.86
N LEU A 210 -9.08 7.48 5.74
CA LEU A 210 -7.72 6.97 5.52
C LEU A 210 -6.70 7.59 6.49
N ASN A 211 -6.90 8.85 6.90
CA ASN A 211 -6.06 9.54 7.87
C ASN A 211 -6.09 8.93 9.28
N LEU A 212 -7.16 8.23 9.66
CA LEU A 212 -7.20 7.46 10.92
C LEU A 212 -6.09 6.39 10.92
N LEU A 213 -5.94 5.64 9.82
CA LEU A 213 -4.88 4.63 9.69
C LEU A 213 -3.49 5.26 9.56
N ALA A 214 -3.35 6.36 8.82
CA ALA A 214 -2.08 7.07 8.66
C ALA A 214 -1.53 7.58 10.01
N THR A 215 -2.41 8.15 10.83
CA THR A 215 -2.04 8.70 12.15
C THR A 215 -1.46 7.59 13.04
N GLN A 216 -2.07 6.40 13.05
CA GLN A 216 -1.55 5.27 13.81
C GLN A 216 -0.25 4.70 13.19
N PHE A 217 -0.12 4.73 11.85
CA PHE A 217 1.08 4.27 11.14
C PHE A 217 2.32 5.09 11.50
N HIS A 218 2.15 6.41 11.64
CA HIS A 218 3.23 7.34 12.00
C HIS A 218 3.38 7.58 13.49
N LYS A 219 2.64 6.92 14.39
CA LYS A 219 2.87 7.05 15.85
C LYS A 219 4.25 6.50 16.25
N PRO A 220 4.94 7.13 17.23
CA PRO A 220 6.31 6.72 17.59
C PRO A 220 6.34 5.39 18.33
N SER A 221 5.24 5.04 18.99
CA SER A 221 5.04 3.73 19.61
C SER A 221 4.75 2.61 18.61
N THR A 222 4.55 2.92 17.32
CA THR A 222 4.15 1.91 16.33
C THR A 222 5.37 1.22 15.75
N HIS A 223 5.59 -0.03 16.15
CA HIS A 223 6.73 -0.82 15.68
C HIS A 223 6.45 -1.55 14.35
N ARG A 224 7.46 -2.27 13.84
CA ARG A 224 7.40 -2.99 12.56
C ARG A 224 6.15 -3.86 12.42
N ARG A 225 5.84 -4.68 13.42
CA ARG A 225 4.72 -5.64 13.37
C ARG A 225 3.37 -4.90 13.37
N ALA A 226 3.22 -3.89 14.23
CA ALA A 226 2.07 -3.00 14.18
C ALA A 226 1.85 -2.32 12.81
N ARG A 227 2.92 -1.83 12.16
CA ARG A 227 2.80 -1.24 10.80
C ARG A 227 2.33 -2.25 9.75
N VAL A 228 2.78 -3.50 9.85
CA VAL A 228 2.28 -4.58 8.97
C VAL A 228 0.80 -4.86 9.25
N GLY A 229 0.37 -4.89 10.51
CA GLY A 229 -1.05 -5.03 10.86
C GLY A 229 -1.91 -3.87 10.35
N ILE A 230 -1.41 -2.63 10.42
CA ILE A 230 -2.08 -1.46 9.83
C ILE A 230 -2.18 -1.59 8.29
N ALA A 231 -1.15 -2.13 7.63
CA ALA A 231 -1.21 -2.43 6.20
C ALA A 231 -2.27 -3.50 5.88
N GLU A 232 -2.39 -4.53 6.72
CA GLU A 232 -3.47 -5.51 6.60
C GLU A 232 -4.85 -4.85 6.80
N CYS A 233 -4.99 -3.82 7.66
CA CYS A 233 -6.22 -3.02 7.80
C CYS A 233 -6.57 -2.24 6.52
N TYR A 234 -5.60 -1.56 5.90
CA TYR A 234 -5.81 -0.90 4.59
C TYR A 234 -6.27 -1.92 3.55
N SER A 235 -5.60 -3.07 3.49
CA SER A 235 -5.94 -4.12 2.53
C SER A 235 -7.37 -4.64 2.76
N ALA A 236 -7.74 -4.90 4.02
CA ALA A 236 -9.09 -5.31 4.38
C ALA A 236 -10.13 -4.24 4.01
N LEU A 237 -9.84 -2.96 4.27
CA LEU A 237 -10.70 -1.82 3.92
C LEU A 237 -10.97 -1.76 2.42
N PHE A 238 -9.93 -1.84 1.58
CA PHE A 238 -10.10 -1.78 0.13
C PHE A 238 -10.84 -3.00 -0.43
N VAL A 239 -10.65 -4.18 0.17
CA VAL A 239 -11.42 -5.38 -0.17
C VAL A 239 -12.90 -5.20 0.22
N THR A 240 -13.20 -4.63 1.39
CA THR A 240 -14.59 -4.43 1.85
C THR A 240 -15.33 -3.31 1.10
N LEU A 241 -14.65 -2.22 0.75
CA LEU A 241 -15.23 -1.15 -0.09
C LEU A 241 -15.50 -1.62 -1.52
N GLY A 242 -14.74 -2.63 -1.96
CA GLY A 242 -14.90 -3.26 -3.26
C GLY A 242 -14.20 -2.51 -4.38
N ARG A 243 -14.02 -3.22 -5.49
CA ARG A 243 -13.27 -2.77 -6.67
C ARG A 243 -13.78 -1.45 -7.26
N ALA A 244 -15.09 -1.31 -7.42
CA ALA A 244 -15.69 -0.14 -8.07
C ALA A 244 -15.36 1.16 -7.32
N TRP A 245 -15.44 1.13 -5.99
CA TRP A 245 -15.10 2.28 -5.14
C TRP A 245 -13.61 2.61 -5.21
N VAL A 246 -12.74 1.59 -5.20
CA VAL A 246 -11.29 1.79 -5.34
C VAL A 246 -10.95 2.44 -6.67
N GLU A 247 -11.52 1.96 -7.77
CA GLU A 247 -11.25 2.49 -9.11
C GLU A 247 -11.68 3.96 -9.25
N SER A 248 -12.84 4.33 -8.68
CA SER A 248 -13.30 5.73 -8.73
C SER A 248 -12.49 6.67 -7.84
N HIS A 249 -11.89 6.16 -6.75
CA HIS A 249 -11.12 6.95 -5.79
C HIS A 249 -9.60 6.71 -5.87
N TYR A 250 -9.11 6.12 -6.97
CA TYR A 250 -7.72 5.68 -7.07
C TYR A 250 -6.71 6.82 -6.86
N SER A 251 -6.98 8.00 -7.43
CA SER A 251 -6.12 9.19 -7.27
C SER A 251 -5.99 9.60 -5.79
N LEU A 252 -7.10 9.61 -5.05
CA LEU A 252 -7.13 9.91 -3.63
C LEU A 252 -6.33 8.85 -2.84
N ILE A 253 -6.59 7.56 -3.09
CA ILE A 253 -5.89 6.45 -2.42
C ILE A 253 -4.39 6.50 -2.69
N ALA A 254 -3.99 6.67 -3.95
CA ALA A 254 -2.59 6.75 -4.33
C ALA A 254 -1.90 7.95 -3.66
N SER A 255 -2.55 9.12 -3.67
CA SER A 255 -2.02 10.30 -3.00
C SER A 255 -1.84 10.10 -1.50
N HIS A 256 -2.81 9.47 -0.84
CA HIS A 256 -2.75 9.15 0.58
C HIS A 256 -1.59 8.21 0.91
N LEU A 257 -1.50 7.08 0.20
CA LEU A 257 -0.48 6.07 0.44
C LEU A 257 0.93 6.59 0.14
N LEU A 258 1.11 7.41 -0.89
CA LEU A 258 2.39 8.01 -1.23
C LEU A 258 2.81 9.08 -0.21
N LYS A 259 1.87 9.87 0.33
CA LYS A 259 2.14 10.81 1.43
C LYS A 259 2.70 10.11 2.67
N LEU A 260 2.38 8.82 2.90
CA LEU A 260 2.96 8.06 4.02
C LEU A 260 4.50 7.99 3.96
N LEU A 261 5.09 8.04 2.76
CA LEU A 261 6.54 8.00 2.54
C LEU A 261 7.22 9.34 2.80
N GLU A 262 6.47 10.44 2.80
CA GLU A 262 7.02 11.79 2.89
C GLU A 262 7.21 12.27 4.34
N HIS A 263 6.72 11.49 5.31
CA HIS A 263 6.75 11.83 6.72
C HIS A 263 8.18 12.08 7.24
N PRO A 264 8.44 13.16 8.01
CA PRO A 264 9.79 13.55 8.44
C PRO A 264 10.58 12.45 9.15
N ARG A 265 9.89 11.56 9.89
CA ARG A 265 10.52 10.43 10.58
C ARG A 265 11.20 9.43 9.67
N LEU A 266 10.77 9.32 8.42
CA LEU A 266 11.41 8.45 7.45
C LEU A 266 12.66 9.11 6.84
N LYS A 267 12.85 10.43 7.00
CA LYS A 267 13.88 11.23 6.34
C LYS A 267 15.09 11.52 7.23
N THR A 268 14.85 11.92 8.49
CA THR A 268 15.90 12.44 9.37
C THR A 268 16.49 11.34 10.28
N ALA A 269 17.79 11.11 10.18
CA ALA A 269 18.57 10.39 11.19
C ALA A 269 19.14 11.40 12.21
N GLY A 270 19.08 11.11 13.51
CA GLY A 270 19.47 12.05 14.57
C GLY A 270 19.03 11.60 15.97
N ALA A 271 18.83 12.55 16.90
CA ALA A 271 18.58 12.33 18.34
C ALA A 271 17.47 11.33 18.72
N ILE A 272 16.58 11.00 17.78
CA ILE A 272 15.42 10.13 18.00
C ILE A 272 15.72 8.66 17.66
N MET A 273 16.51 8.39 16.60
CA MET A 273 16.73 7.03 16.06
C MET A 273 18.08 6.91 15.31
N PRO A 274 18.81 5.80 15.48
CA PRO A 274 20.02 5.50 14.70
C PRO A 274 19.76 5.46 13.18
N ALA A 275 20.78 5.80 12.38
CA ALA A 275 20.66 5.82 10.92
C ALA A 275 20.28 4.47 10.30
N SER A 276 20.70 3.35 10.90
CA SER A 276 20.31 1.99 10.49
C SER A 276 18.81 1.75 10.61
N ASN A 277 18.21 2.19 11.73
CA ASN A 277 16.78 2.05 11.99
C ASN A 277 15.96 2.90 11.01
N VAL A 278 16.38 4.13 10.71
CA VAL A 278 15.70 4.99 9.73
C VAL A 278 15.70 4.36 8.33
N ARG A 279 16.83 3.77 7.91
CA ARG A 279 16.90 3.04 6.62
C ARG A 279 15.93 1.87 6.59
N TYR A 280 15.86 1.10 7.67
CA TYR A 280 14.96 -0.04 7.78
C TYR A 280 13.48 0.36 7.76
N GLU A 281 13.11 1.39 8.53
CA GLU A 281 11.75 1.91 8.55
C GLU A 281 11.33 2.49 7.21
N ARG A 282 12.21 3.24 6.55
CA ARG A 282 11.97 3.76 5.19
C ARG A 282 11.76 2.63 4.19
N LEU A 283 12.58 1.58 4.25
CA LEU A 283 12.43 0.42 3.37
C LEU A 283 11.11 -0.31 3.63
N LEU A 284 10.76 -0.55 4.90
CA LEU A 284 9.51 -1.19 5.30
C LEU A 284 8.30 -0.38 4.82
N ALA A 285 8.28 0.94 5.06
CA ALA A 285 7.22 1.81 4.61
C ALA A 285 7.06 1.77 3.08
N ARG A 286 8.18 1.80 2.34
CA ARG A 286 8.16 1.68 0.87
C ARG A 286 7.63 0.33 0.39
N GLN A 287 7.96 -0.76 1.08
CA GLN A 287 7.42 -2.09 0.77
C GLN A 287 5.93 -2.19 1.07
N ILE A 288 5.48 -1.64 2.19
CA ILE A 288 4.06 -1.59 2.57
C ILE A 288 3.27 -0.77 1.55
N VAL A 289 3.69 0.47 1.26
CA VAL A 289 3.02 1.33 0.28
C VAL A 289 2.99 0.68 -1.09
N GLY A 290 4.10 0.09 -1.54
CA GLY A 290 4.14 -0.66 -2.80
C GLY A 290 3.20 -1.87 -2.81
N ALA A 291 3.01 -2.57 -1.69
CA ALA A 291 2.06 -3.68 -1.61
C ALA A 291 0.59 -3.20 -1.61
N LEU A 292 0.31 -2.05 -1.00
CA LEU A 292 -1.03 -1.46 -0.92
C LEU A 292 -1.47 -0.81 -2.23
N LEU A 293 -0.53 -0.19 -2.97
CA LEU A 293 -0.79 0.34 -4.31
C LEU A 293 -1.07 -0.77 -5.30
N ARG A 294 -0.40 -1.92 -5.13
CA ARG A 294 -0.53 -3.13 -5.96
C ARG A 294 -1.84 -3.87 -5.69
N GLN A 295 -2.94 -3.19 -5.92
CA GLN A 295 -4.28 -3.73 -5.78
C GLN A 295 -4.58 -4.64 -6.97
N ARG A 296 -4.43 -5.95 -6.75
CA ARG A 296 -4.74 -7.00 -7.75
C ARG A 296 -6.21 -7.08 -8.15
N THR A 297 -7.05 -6.23 -7.60
CA THR A 297 -8.50 -6.16 -7.85
C THR A 297 -8.86 -5.21 -8.99
N LEU A 298 -7.92 -4.38 -9.49
CA LEU A 298 -8.20 -3.38 -10.53
C LEU A 298 -8.54 -4.04 -11.88
N SER A 299 -9.52 -3.48 -12.60
CA SER A 299 -9.85 -3.79 -14.00
C SER A 299 -8.79 -3.31 -14.96
N GLU A 300 -8.75 -3.87 -16.15
CA GLU A 300 -7.85 -3.39 -17.20
C GLU A 300 -8.03 -1.86 -17.41
N ARG A 301 -9.28 -1.39 -17.47
CA ARG A 301 -9.60 0.04 -17.50
C ARG A 301 -9.09 0.79 -16.27
N GLY A 302 -9.27 0.23 -15.07
CA GLY A 302 -8.76 0.78 -13.82
C GLY A 302 -7.23 0.85 -13.77
N GLN A 303 -6.54 -0.16 -14.30
CA GLN A 303 -5.08 -0.20 -14.39
C GLN A 303 -4.55 0.84 -15.39
N ILE A 304 -5.20 1.00 -16.54
CA ILE A 304 -4.88 2.07 -17.52
C ILE A 304 -5.04 3.46 -16.88
N ALA A 305 -6.15 3.68 -16.17
CA ALA A 305 -6.41 4.94 -15.47
C ALA A 305 -5.37 5.18 -14.36
N ALA A 306 -5.06 4.16 -13.56
CA ALA A 306 -4.04 4.20 -12.52
C ALA A 306 -2.66 4.60 -13.05
N VAL A 307 -2.20 3.98 -14.14
CA VAL A 307 -0.91 4.31 -14.77
C VAL A 307 -0.89 5.77 -15.24
N ARG A 308 -1.97 6.24 -15.86
CA ARG A 308 -2.10 7.64 -16.31
C ARG A 308 -2.05 8.62 -15.14
N THR A 309 -2.81 8.35 -14.07
CA THR A 309 -2.81 9.17 -12.86
C THR A 309 -1.42 9.21 -12.21
N LEU A 310 -0.77 8.06 -12.01
CA LEU A 310 0.57 8.00 -11.41
C LEU A 310 1.62 8.72 -12.28
N SER A 311 1.51 8.62 -13.61
CA SER A 311 2.42 9.33 -14.49
C SER A 311 2.23 10.85 -14.44
N ALA A 312 0.99 11.32 -14.63
CA ALA A 312 0.68 12.75 -14.66
C ALA A 312 0.96 13.44 -13.31
N ASP A 313 0.58 12.79 -12.20
CA ASP A 313 0.66 13.40 -10.87
C ASP A 313 2.05 13.31 -10.24
N TYR A 314 2.92 12.41 -10.70
CA TYR A 314 4.22 12.17 -10.09
C TYR A 314 5.37 12.12 -11.10
N LEU A 315 5.33 11.24 -12.10
CA LEU A 315 6.49 11.06 -12.99
C LEU A 315 6.74 12.29 -13.86
N ALA A 316 5.69 12.84 -14.48
CA ALA A 316 5.76 13.99 -15.38
C ALA A 316 6.09 15.31 -14.65
N LYS A 317 5.95 15.36 -13.33
CA LYS A 317 6.36 16.51 -12.49
C LYS A 317 7.87 16.58 -12.27
N TRP A 318 8.62 15.59 -12.79
CA TRP A 318 10.07 15.58 -12.76
C TRP A 318 10.62 15.71 -14.19
N PRO A 319 11.61 16.58 -14.46
CA PRO A 319 12.21 17.56 -13.53
C PRO A 319 11.25 18.73 -13.25
N ALA A 320 11.41 19.40 -12.10
CA ALA A 320 10.64 20.59 -11.77
C ALA A 320 11.11 21.79 -12.61
N VAL A 321 10.66 21.87 -13.86
CA VAL A 321 11.05 22.94 -14.81
C VAL A 321 10.25 24.23 -14.56
N MET A 322 9.04 24.12 -14.01
CA MET A 322 8.17 25.28 -13.78
C MET A 322 8.37 25.92 -12.39
N PRO A 323 8.48 27.26 -12.29
CA PRO A 323 8.54 27.97 -11.02
C PRO A 323 7.33 27.63 -10.14
N GLY A 324 7.57 27.22 -8.90
CA GLY A 324 6.53 26.84 -7.93
C GLY A 324 6.15 25.35 -7.93
N THR A 325 6.66 24.54 -8.85
CA THR A 325 6.48 23.08 -8.81
C THR A 325 7.54 22.42 -7.93
N VAL A 326 7.11 21.66 -6.92
CA VAL A 326 8.02 20.88 -6.06
C VAL A 326 8.18 19.48 -6.67
N ALA A 327 9.43 19.10 -6.96
CA ALA A 327 9.75 17.77 -7.44
C ALA A 327 9.32 16.71 -6.39
N PRO A 328 8.66 15.61 -6.81
CA PRO A 328 8.29 14.54 -5.88
C PRO A 328 9.51 13.92 -5.21
N SER A 329 9.32 13.43 -3.98
CA SER A 329 10.43 12.81 -3.25
C SER A 329 10.92 11.53 -3.96
N PRO A 330 12.23 11.19 -3.88
CA PRO A 330 12.78 9.99 -4.51
C PRO A 330 12.09 8.69 -4.05
N ASP A 331 11.63 8.64 -2.80
CA ASP A 331 10.92 7.49 -2.24
C ASP A 331 9.55 7.29 -2.89
N VAL A 332 8.82 8.39 -3.13
CA VAL A 332 7.55 8.42 -3.86
C VAL A 332 7.76 7.98 -5.31
N LEU A 333 8.76 8.55 -6.01
CA LEU A 333 9.07 8.16 -7.39
C LEU A 333 9.39 6.67 -7.50
N VAL A 334 10.19 6.11 -6.59
CA VAL A 334 10.48 4.65 -6.59
C VAL A 334 9.23 3.82 -6.37
N ALA A 335 8.31 4.25 -5.50
CA ALA A 335 7.05 3.55 -5.27
C ALA A 335 6.15 3.60 -6.52
N CYS A 336 5.97 4.78 -7.13
CA CYS A 336 5.19 4.94 -8.37
C CYS A 336 5.77 4.12 -9.52
N LEU A 337 7.08 4.17 -9.73
CA LEU A 337 7.76 3.39 -10.77
C LEU A 337 7.52 1.89 -10.57
N ARG A 338 7.75 1.37 -9.36
CA ARG A 338 7.53 -0.06 -9.07
C ARG A 338 6.07 -0.49 -9.23
N GLU A 339 5.13 0.41 -8.96
CA GLU A 339 3.72 0.13 -9.18
C GLU A 339 3.38 0.11 -10.67
N ILE A 340 3.84 1.12 -11.43
CA ILE A 340 3.64 1.17 -12.89
C ILE A 340 4.24 -0.06 -13.57
N ALA A 341 5.44 -0.51 -13.18
CA ALA A 341 6.01 -1.76 -13.71
C ALA A 341 5.09 -2.97 -13.44
N ALA A 342 4.59 -3.08 -12.20
CA ALA A 342 3.71 -4.19 -11.82
C ALA A 342 2.34 -4.14 -12.52
N LEU A 343 1.82 -2.94 -12.82
CA LEU A 343 0.61 -2.75 -13.62
C LEU A 343 0.88 -3.14 -15.07
N LEU A 344 1.98 -2.67 -15.68
CA LEU A 344 2.36 -3.05 -17.05
C LEU A 344 2.51 -4.57 -17.21
N ASP A 345 3.11 -5.25 -16.23
CA ASP A 345 3.23 -6.71 -16.22
C ASP A 345 1.85 -7.41 -16.11
N GLN A 346 0.87 -6.78 -15.43
CA GLN A 346 -0.50 -7.30 -15.34
C GLN A 346 -1.33 -7.04 -16.60
N LEU A 347 -1.19 -5.86 -17.24
CA LEU A 347 -1.83 -5.57 -18.51
C LEU A 347 -1.30 -6.46 -19.63
N GLY A 348 -0.01 -6.79 -19.62
CA GLY A 348 0.68 -7.57 -20.65
C GLY A 348 0.92 -6.80 -21.97
N ASN A 349 -0.02 -5.95 -22.37
CA ASN A 349 0.10 -5.03 -23.51
C ASN A 349 -0.20 -3.59 -23.07
N ALA A 350 0.64 -2.64 -23.46
CA ALA A 350 0.44 -1.23 -23.12
C ALA A 350 -0.34 -0.51 -24.24
N PRO A 351 -1.60 -0.11 -24.02
CA PRO A 351 -2.39 0.59 -25.04
C PRO A 351 -1.82 2.01 -25.30
N PRO A 352 -2.15 2.64 -26.45
CA PRO A 352 -1.67 4.00 -26.79
C PRO A 352 -1.79 5.03 -25.65
N PRO A 353 -2.93 5.10 -24.91
CA PRO A 353 -3.08 5.82 -23.66
C PRO A 353 -1.92 5.80 -22.66
N VAL A 354 -1.33 4.61 -22.50
CA VAL A 354 -0.27 4.32 -21.54
C VAL A 354 1.08 4.62 -22.16
N GLN A 355 1.23 4.37 -23.47
CA GLN A 355 2.46 4.69 -24.21
C GLN A 355 2.74 6.20 -24.24
N GLU A 356 1.72 7.02 -24.45
CA GLU A 356 1.83 8.48 -24.42
C GLU A 356 2.16 8.98 -23.01
N ALA A 357 1.49 8.43 -21.99
CA ALA A 357 1.68 8.86 -20.61
C ALA A 357 3.07 8.50 -20.06
N LEU A 358 3.73 7.44 -20.54
CA LEU A 358 4.97 6.92 -19.93
C LEU A 358 6.25 7.22 -20.72
N ALA A 359 6.19 7.41 -22.04
CA ALA A 359 7.40 7.43 -22.86
C ALA A 359 8.41 8.50 -22.43
N ASP A 360 7.99 9.77 -22.35
CA ASP A 360 8.90 10.86 -22.01
C ASP A 360 9.27 10.89 -20.52
N PRO A 361 8.32 10.72 -19.56
CA PRO A 361 8.66 10.74 -18.14
C PRO A 361 9.64 9.64 -17.72
N LEU A 362 9.53 8.44 -18.30
CA LEU A 362 10.43 7.34 -17.97
C LEU A 362 11.85 7.56 -18.48
N VAL A 363 12.00 8.10 -19.70
CA VAL A 363 13.32 8.48 -20.24
C VAL A 363 13.91 9.61 -19.41
N ALA A 364 13.12 10.63 -19.08
CA ALA A 364 13.57 11.72 -18.22
C ALA A 364 14.11 11.18 -16.89
N LEU A 365 13.33 10.36 -16.17
CA LEU A 365 13.70 9.83 -14.85
C LEU A 365 14.95 8.94 -14.85
N SER A 366 15.38 8.41 -16.01
CA SER A 366 16.69 7.75 -16.12
C SER A 366 17.85 8.68 -15.77
N ALA A 367 17.69 10.00 -15.97
CA ALA A 367 18.64 11.04 -15.60
C ALA A 367 18.45 11.56 -14.16
N HIS A 368 17.74 10.84 -13.29
CA HIS A 368 17.57 11.27 -11.90
C HIS A 368 18.90 11.17 -11.11
N THR A 369 19.19 12.10 -10.20
CA THR A 369 20.47 12.13 -9.44
C THR A 369 20.63 10.98 -8.44
N ARG A 370 19.50 10.46 -7.95
CA ARG A 370 19.45 9.34 -6.99
C ARG A 370 19.42 7.97 -7.69
N HIS A 371 20.45 7.17 -7.40
CA HIS A 371 20.61 5.78 -7.86
C HIS A 371 19.35 4.90 -7.74
N SER A 372 18.62 4.96 -6.62
CA SER A 372 17.42 4.13 -6.44
C SER A 372 16.31 4.44 -7.43
N VAL A 373 16.18 5.71 -7.84
CA VAL A 373 15.21 6.13 -8.86
C VAL A 373 15.69 5.68 -10.24
N GLN A 374 16.98 5.82 -10.54
CA GLN A 374 17.57 5.35 -11.81
C GLN A 374 17.32 3.86 -12.04
N VAL A 375 17.57 3.01 -11.03
CA VAL A 375 17.35 1.56 -11.13
C VAL A 375 15.85 1.25 -11.28
N ALA A 376 14.99 1.93 -10.54
CA ALA A 376 13.54 1.76 -10.67
C ALA A 376 13.04 2.20 -12.06
N ALA A 377 13.57 3.30 -12.60
CA ALA A 377 13.23 3.84 -13.92
C ALA A 377 13.72 2.92 -15.04
N ALA A 378 14.93 2.35 -14.92
CA ALA A 378 15.45 1.36 -15.85
C ALA A 378 14.58 0.08 -15.85
N TRP A 379 14.16 -0.38 -14.67
CA TRP A 379 13.25 -1.52 -14.57
C TRP A 379 11.88 -1.23 -15.17
N THR A 380 11.30 -0.05 -14.93
CA THR A 380 10.02 0.33 -15.55
C THR A 380 10.11 0.54 -17.05
N LEU A 381 11.22 1.10 -17.56
CA LEU A 381 11.46 1.22 -19.01
C LEU A 381 11.51 -0.16 -19.67
N ARG A 382 12.15 -1.12 -18.99
CA ARG A 382 12.15 -2.52 -19.41
C ARG A 382 10.73 -3.10 -19.42
N ALA A 383 9.98 -2.95 -18.33
CA ALA A 383 8.59 -3.43 -18.27
C ALA A 383 7.71 -2.75 -19.33
N PHE A 384 7.90 -1.46 -19.59
CA PHE A 384 7.19 -0.68 -20.60
C PHE A 384 7.48 -1.18 -22.01
N CYS A 385 8.74 -1.36 -22.39
CA CYS A 385 9.08 -1.91 -23.71
C CYS A 385 8.75 -3.41 -23.81
N ASN A 386 8.63 -4.11 -22.67
CA ASN A 386 8.05 -5.43 -22.61
C ASN A 386 6.52 -5.41 -22.77
N ALA A 387 5.81 -4.34 -22.45
CA ALA A 387 4.38 -4.22 -22.73
C ALA A 387 4.09 -3.61 -24.12
N ALA A 388 5.00 -2.78 -24.65
CA ALA A 388 4.90 -2.12 -25.96
C ALA A 388 6.20 -2.31 -26.78
N PRO A 389 6.38 -3.48 -27.42
CA PRO A 389 7.62 -3.77 -28.16
C PRO A 389 7.88 -2.84 -29.36
N ASN A 390 6.84 -2.23 -29.93
CA ASN A 390 6.96 -1.19 -30.96
C ASN A 390 7.76 0.03 -30.50
N ARG A 391 7.84 0.30 -29.18
CA ARG A 391 8.60 1.42 -28.61
C ARG A 391 10.06 1.07 -28.31
N LEU A 392 10.46 -0.20 -28.38
CA LEU A 392 11.80 -0.63 -27.96
C LEU A 392 12.93 -0.02 -28.79
N ALA A 393 12.96 -0.24 -30.11
CA ALA A 393 13.98 0.31 -30.99
C ALA A 393 14.10 1.85 -30.93
N PRO A 394 13.02 2.65 -31.04
CA PRO A 394 13.13 4.10 -30.97
C PRO A 394 13.59 4.59 -29.59
N THR A 395 13.15 3.95 -28.49
CA THR A 395 13.61 4.32 -27.14
C THR A 395 15.08 3.99 -26.93
N VAL A 396 15.57 2.84 -27.42
CA VAL A 396 17.00 2.48 -27.35
C VAL A 396 17.85 3.50 -28.12
N ALA A 397 17.45 3.85 -29.35
CA ALA A 397 18.17 4.85 -30.15
C ALA A 397 18.20 6.23 -29.47
N HIS A 398 17.06 6.65 -28.91
CA HIS A 398 16.95 7.93 -28.22
C HIS A 398 17.80 7.99 -26.94
N VAL A 399 17.75 6.94 -26.09
CA VAL A 399 18.56 6.88 -24.86
C VAL A 399 20.05 6.81 -25.18
N LEU A 400 20.44 6.11 -26.25
CA LEU A 400 21.83 6.05 -26.72
C LEU A 400 22.36 7.43 -27.15
N ASP A 401 21.61 8.17 -27.98
CA ASP A 401 21.98 9.53 -28.39
C ASP A 401 22.11 10.46 -27.17
N GLN A 402 21.16 10.38 -26.24
CA GLN A 402 21.21 11.13 -24.98
C GLN A 402 22.39 10.75 -24.07
N LEU A 403 22.82 9.49 -24.08
CA LEU A 403 24.00 9.03 -23.33
C LEU A 403 25.29 9.56 -23.97
N GLN A 404 25.39 9.48 -25.30
CA GLN A 404 26.55 10.00 -26.04
C GLN A 404 26.74 11.50 -25.82
N LYS A 405 25.64 12.26 -25.84
CA LYS A 405 25.64 13.70 -25.49
C LYS A 405 26.15 13.93 -24.07
N ASP A 406 25.61 13.22 -23.08
CA ASP A 406 26.03 13.41 -21.69
C ASP A 406 27.51 13.06 -21.46
N VAL A 407 27.99 11.96 -22.05
CA VAL A 407 29.38 11.51 -21.96
C VAL A 407 30.32 12.51 -22.62
N SER A 408 29.99 13.02 -23.81
CA SER A 408 30.80 14.04 -24.49
C SER A 408 30.90 15.34 -23.69
N GLY A 409 29.88 15.66 -22.89
CA GLY A 409 29.84 16.83 -22.03
C GLY A 409 30.60 16.69 -20.71
N LEU A 410 31.07 15.49 -20.32
CA LEU A 410 31.75 15.28 -19.04
C LEU A 410 33.06 16.07 -18.90
N GLY A 411 33.75 16.31 -20.02
CA GLY A 411 34.98 17.11 -20.06
C GLY A 411 34.74 18.63 -20.02
N ASN A 412 33.48 19.09 -20.09
CA ASN A 412 33.18 20.52 -20.10
C ASN A 412 33.13 21.08 -18.66
N PRO A 413 33.99 22.04 -18.28
CA PRO A 413 33.99 22.63 -16.95
C PRO A 413 32.71 23.43 -16.62
N ALA A 414 31.91 23.81 -17.61
CA ALA A 414 30.59 24.43 -17.42
C ALA A 414 29.45 23.40 -17.24
N ALA A 415 29.75 22.10 -17.26
CA ALA A 415 28.73 21.05 -17.12
C ALA A 415 28.19 20.95 -15.68
N PRO A 416 26.91 20.59 -15.49
CA PRO A 416 26.37 20.34 -14.16
C PRO A 416 27.08 19.18 -13.46
N SER A 417 27.35 19.30 -12.17
CA SER A 417 28.04 18.27 -11.35
C SER A 417 27.32 16.92 -11.33
N ASP A 418 26.01 16.90 -11.59
CA ASP A 418 25.20 15.68 -11.68
C ASP A 418 25.27 14.99 -13.05
N LEU A 419 25.97 15.56 -14.05
CA LEU A 419 26.07 15.00 -15.40
C LEU A 419 26.59 13.56 -15.41
N GLY A 420 27.63 13.26 -14.64
CA GLY A 420 28.15 11.89 -14.54
C GLY A 420 27.12 10.89 -14.01
N ARG A 421 26.31 11.30 -13.02
CA ARG A 421 25.22 10.46 -12.49
C ARG A 421 24.13 10.26 -13.51
N ARG A 422 23.81 11.27 -14.32
CA ARG A 422 22.83 11.19 -15.41
C ARG A 422 23.27 10.19 -16.48
N ALA A 423 24.53 10.25 -16.89
CA ALA A 423 25.11 9.29 -17.83
C ALA A 423 25.00 7.84 -17.31
N VAL A 424 25.37 7.60 -16.05
CA VAL A 424 25.24 6.28 -15.41
C VAL A 424 23.79 5.79 -15.38
N GLY A 425 22.82 6.67 -15.10
CA GLY A 425 21.41 6.31 -15.09
C GLY A 425 20.86 5.95 -16.48
N LYS A 426 21.25 6.70 -17.51
CA LYS A 426 20.94 6.39 -18.91
C LYS A 426 21.60 5.09 -19.38
N ALA A 427 22.85 4.84 -18.99
CA ALA A 427 23.53 3.58 -19.28
C ALA A 427 22.79 2.38 -18.65
N LYS A 428 22.30 2.52 -17.40
CA LYS A 428 21.46 1.50 -16.74
C LYS A 428 20.12 1.28 -17.46
N ALA A 429 19.48 2.35 -17.92
CA ALA A 429 18.26 2.25 -18.72
C ALA A 429 18.52 1.51 -20.05
N LEU A 430 19.59 1.87 -20.76
CA LEU A 430 19.98 1.23 -22.01
C LEU A 430 20.32 -0.25 -21.81
N ALA A 431 21.07 -0.58 -20.76
CA ALA A 431 21.35 -1.96 -20.35
C ALA A 431 20.07 -2.77 -20.08
N ALA A 432 19.09 -2.18 -19.38
CA ALA A 432 17.82 -2.84 -19.08
C ALA A 432 16.96 -3.09 -20.33
N LEU A 433 17.01 -2.19 -21.32
CA LEU A 433 16.32 -2.35 -22.61
C LEU A 433 16.98 -3.44 -23.47
N LEU A 434 18.32 -3.48 -23.54
CA LEU A 434 19.05 -4.51 -24.28
C LEU A 434 18.82 -5.91 -23.71
N ALA A 435 18.58 -6.03 -22.40
CA ALA A 435 18.21 -7.28 -21.75
C ALA A 435 16.83 -7.84 -22.18
N LEU A 436 16.05 -7.13 -23.00
CA LEU A 436 14.83 -7.64 -23.66
C LEU A 436 15.08 -8.25 -25.03
N ALA A 437 16.25 -8.02 -25.63
CA ALA A 437 16.52 -8.52 -26.97
C ALA A 437 16.42 -10.06 -27.09
N PRO A 438 16.85 -10.87 -26.10
CA PRO A 438 16.67 -12.33 -26.16
C PRO A 438 15.20 -12.77 -26.18
N THR A 439 14.33 -12.05 -25.45
CA THR A 439 12.90 -12.37 -25.39
C THR A 439 12.14 -11.81 -26.59
N ARG A 440 12.72 -10.85 -27.32
CA ARG A 440 12.11 -10.14 -28.46
C ARG A 440 13.11 -9.81 -29.57
N PRO A 441 13.63 -10.83 -30.29
CA PRO A 441 14.67 -10.63 -31.29
C PRO A 441 14.22 -9.77 -32.49
N LEU A 442 12.92 -9.72 -32.79
CA LEU A 442 12.37 -8.95 -33.92
C LEU A 442 12.40 -7.43 -33.71
N TYR A 443 12.54 -6.96 -32.47
CA TYR A 443 12.39 -5.54 -32.12
C TYR A 443 13.72 -4.85 -31.77
N VAL A 444 14.84 -5.58 -31.79
CA VAL A 444 16.20 -5.02 -31.62
C VAL A 444 17.04 -5.47 -32.80
N SER A 445 17.44 -4.52 -33.65
CA SER A 445 18.35 -4.83 -34.75
C SER A 445 19.76 -5.09 -34.22
N GLY A 446 20.47 -6.04 -34.85
CA GLY A 446 21.89 -6.29 -34.54
C GLY A 446 22.75 -5.05 -34.73
N GLU A 447 22.40 -4.18 -35.68
CA GLU A 447 23.05 -2.88 -35.89
C GLU A 447 22.93 -1.95 -34.69
N LEU A 448 21.76 -1.93 -34.03
CA LEU A 448 21.56 -1.09 -32.85
C LEU A 448 22.39 -1.61 -31.67
N ALA A 449 22.47 -2.92 -31.49
CA ALA A 449 23.35 -3.54 -30.49
C ALA A 449 24.84 -3.27 -30.79
N ALA A 450 25.25 -3.29 -32.06
CA ALA A 450 26.61 -2.93 -32.48
C ALA A 450 26.93 -1.46 -32.18
N LYS A 451 26.03 -0.52 -32.46
CA LYS A 451 26.19 0.90 -32.11
C LYS A 451 26.37 1.13 -30.61
N VAL A 452 25.66 0.38 -29.77
CA VAL A 452 25.85 0.46 -28.31
C VAL A 452 27.21 -0.10 -27.90
N LEU A 453 27.67 -1.18 -28.53
CA LEU A 453 29.01 -1.73 -28.30
C LEU A 453 30.10 -0.73 -28.69
N ASP A 454 30.00 -0.12 -29.87
CA ASP A 454 30.96 0.89 -30.35
C ASP A 454 31.05 2.08 -29.40
N CYS A 455 29.89 2.52 -28.88
CA CYS A 455 29.83 3.55 -27.84
C CYS A 455 30.60 3.12 -26.58
N ALA A 456 30.35 1.92 -26.06
CA ALA A 456 31.01 1.42 -24.86
C ALA A 456 32.53 1.26 -25.05
N VAL A 457 32.97 0.75 -26.20
CA VAL A 457 34.39 0.60 -26.54
C VAL A 457 35.06 1.97 -26.69
N SER A 458 34.40 2.93 -27.34
CA SER A 458 34.93 4.30 -27.45
C SER A 458 35.10 4.96 -26.08
N MET A 459 34.20 4.70 -25.13
CA MET A 459 34.31 5.23 -23.76
C MET A 459 35.52 4.65 -23.04
N LEU A 460 35.74 3.33 -23.15
CA LEU A 460 36.93 2.69 -22.55
C LEU A 460 38.23 3.21 -23.14
N LYS A 461 38.30 3.41 -24.47
CA LYS A 461 39.50 3.94 -25.13
C LYS A 461 39.84 5.35 -24.67
N LYS A 462 38.83 6.23 -24.53
CA LYS A 462 39.02 7.63 -24.10
C LYS A 462 39.28 7.78 -22.59
N SER A 463 38.79 6.84 -21.78
CA SER A 463 38.89 6.93 -20.32
C SER A 463 40.32 7.03 -19.77
N GLY A 464 41.32 6.54 -20.50
CA GLY A 464 42.73 6.65 -20.12
C GLY A 464 43.32 8.06 -20.21
N GLU A 465 42.69 8.95 -20.98
CA GLU A 465 43.14 10.34 -21.20
C GLU A 465 42.44 11.34 -20.25
N HIS A 466 41.37 10.90 -19.60
CA HIS A 466 40.53 11.73 -18.76
C HIS A 466 40.92 11.66 -17.28
N ALA A 467 40.56 12.70 -16.53
CA ALA A 467 40.71 12.71 -15.08
C ALA A 467 39.93 11.55 -14.43
N VAL A 468 40.46 11.01 -13.32
CA VAL A 468 39.94 9.80 -12.64
C VAL A 468 38.42 9.83 -12.37
N GLN A 469 37.87 11.00 -12.04
CA GLN A 469 36.43 11.15 -11.77
C GLN A 469 35.57 10.97 -13.04
N ILE A 470 36.03 11.48 -14.18
CA ILE A 470 35.37 11.33 -15.48
C ILE A 470 35.56 9.91 -15.99
N ALA A 471 36.79 9.40 -15.93
CA ALA A 471 37.15 8.04 -16.33
C ALA A 471 36.32 6.99 -15.57
N SER A 472 36.11 7.17 -14.26
CA SER A 472 35.28 6.29 -13.43
C SER A 472 33.84 6.16 -13.94
N VAL A 473 33.23 7.29 -14.33
CA VAL A 473 31.87 7.32 -14.90
C VAL A 473 31.83 6.62 -16.26
N GLU A 474 32.81 6.89 -17.13
CA GLU A 474 32.91 6.27 -18.44
C GLU A 474 33.07 4.75 -18.35
N VAL A 475 33.93 4.30 -17.43
CA VAL A 475 34.19 2.88 -17.15
C VAL A 475 32.95 2.20 -16.56
N GLU A 476 32.24 2.81 -15.60
CA GLU A 476 30.99 2.25 -15.04
C GLU A 476 29.92 2.09 -16.14
N CYS A 477 29.73 3.10 -16.98
CA CYS A 477 28.77 3.06 -18.08
C CYS A 477 29.14 1.98 -19.10
N ALA A 478 30.40 1.95 -19.55
CA ALA A 478 30.86 1.04 -20.59
C ALA A 478 30.74 -0.43 -20.16
N TRP A 479 31.20 -0.78 -18.95
CA TRP A 479 31.09 -2.15 -18.46
C TRP A 479 29.64 -2.57 -18.16
N GLY A 480 28.79 -1.62 -17.72
CA GLY A 480 27.36 -1.87 -17.58
C GLY A 480 26.70 -2.24 -18.92
N LEU A 481 27.06 -1.54 -20.00
CA LEU A 481 26.56 -1.83 -21.35
C LEU A 481 27.12 -3.13 -21.91
N ILE A 482 28.42 -3.37 -21.79
CA ILE A 482 29.05 -4.63 -22.24
C ILE A 482 28.42 -5.82 -21.50
N SER A 483 28.19 -5.73 -20.20
CA SER A 483 27.52 -6.78 -19.43
C SER A 483 26.12 -7.08 -19.98
N ALA A 484 25.30 -6.05 -20.25
CA ALA A 484 24.01 -6.26 -20.88
C ALA A 484 24.14 -6.85 -22.28
N LEU A 485 25.14 -6.44 -23.06
CA LEU A 485 25.36 -6.96 -24.40
C LEU A 485 25.73 -8.45 -24.42
N THR A 486 26.45 -8.93 -23.40
CA THR A 486 26.73 -10.37 -23.27
C THR A 486 25.47 -11.22 -23.04
N SER A 487 24.38 -10.61 -22.58
CA SER A 487 23.10 -11.31 -22.39
C SER A 487 22.31 -11.56 -23.68
N LEU A 488 22.70 -10.96 -24.83
CA LEU A 488 22.09 -11.21 -26.14
C LEU A 488 22.35 -12.61 -26.71
N GLY A 489 23.26 -13.38 -26.11
CA GLY A 489 23.56 -14.76 -26.48
C GLY A 489 24.75 -14.93 -27.42
N GLY A 490 25.07 -16.20 -27.70
CA GLY A 490 26.34 -16.60 -28.32
C GLY A 490 26.56 -16.09 -29.75
N VAL A 491 25.50 -15.80 -30.51
CA VAL A 491 25.62 -15.30 -31.90
C VAL A 491 26.24 -13.90 -31.92
N PHE A 492 25.72 -12.98 -31.10
CA PHE A 492 26.25 -11.62 -30.98
C PHE A 492 27.64 -11.63 -30.32
N VAL A 493 27.81 -12.40 -29.24
CA VAL A 493 29.06 -12.43 -28.46
C VAL A 493 30.21 -13.01 -29.28
N ARG A 494 30.01 -14.08 -30.05
CA ARG A 494 31.08 -14.67 -30.87
C ARG A 494 31.60 -13.70 -31.93
N GLY A 495 30.71 -12.92 -32.56
CA GLY A 495 31.11 -11.91 -33.57
C GLY A 495 31.95 -10.76 -33.01
N HIS A 496 31.80 -10.47 -31.71
CA HIS A 496 32.47 -9.33 -31.06
C HIS A 496 33.46 -9.75 -29.96
N LEU A 497 33.76 -11.05 -29.85
CA LEU A 497 34.56 -11.61 -28.75
C LEU A 497 35.97 -11.01 -28.70
N ALA A 498 36.60 -10.83 -29.87
CA ALA A 498 37.95 -10.25 -29.97
C ALA A 498 38.00 -8.84 -29.33
N ILE A 499 37.00 -8.01 -29.65
CA ILE A 499 36.88 -6.64 -29.14
C ILE A 499 36.65 -6.62 -27.63
N VAL A 500 35.76 -7.49 -27.13
CA VAL A 500 35.45 -7.57 -25.70
C VAL A 500 36.64 -8.08 -24.89
N VAL A 501 37.37 -9.07 -25.40
CA VAL A 501 38.57 -9.63 -24.76
C VAL A 501 39.71 -8.61 -24.73
N GLU A 502 39.91 -7.86 -25.81
CA GLU A 502 40.90 -6.78 -25.86
C GLU A 502 40.58 -5.67 -24.84
N ALA A 503 39.32 -5.24 -24.77
CA ALA A 503 38.86 -4.27 -23.77
C ALA A 503 39.08 -4.78 -22.33
N TRP A 504 38.84 -6.06 -22.08
CA TRP A 504 39.10 -6.71 -20.78
C TRP A 504 40.58 -6.71 -20.41
N LYS A 505 41.45 -7.10 -21.35
CA LYS A 505 42.91 -7.12 -21.13
C LYS A 505 43.42 -5.73 -20.76
N ASN A 506 42.99 -4.71 -21.49
CA ASN A 506 43.39 -3.32 -21.27
C ASN A 506 42.85 -2.76 -19.94
N GLY A 507 41.62 -3.12 -19.55
CA GLY A 507 41.05 -2.73 -18.27
C GLY A 507 41.79 -3.32 -17.06
N VAL A 508 42.14 -4.60 -17.13
CA VAL A 508 42.88 -5.31 -16.06
C VAL A 508 44.31 -4.75 -15.92
N SER A 509 45.00 -4.47 -17.03
CA SER A 509 46.34 -3.89 -16.98
C SER A 509 46.36 -2.48 -16.37
N CYS A 510 45.37 -1.63 -16.70
CA CYS A 510 45.24 -0.29 -16.11
C CYS A 510 44.91 -0.31 -14.61
N PHE A 511 44.09 -1.27 -14.17
CA PHE A 511 43.81 -1.45 -12.74
C PHE A 511 45.07 -1.88 -11.98
N MET A 512 45.83 -2.82 -12.55
CA MET A 512 47.08 -3.30 -11.97
C MET A 512 48.18 -2.22 -11.91
N SER A 513 48.24 -1.30 -12.89
CA SER A 513 49.17 -0.17 -12.86
C SER A 513 48.76 0.92 -11.85
N GLY A 514 47.46 1.19 -11.70
CA GLY A 514 46.95 2.15 -10.70
C GLY A 514 47.17 1.68 -9.25
N VAL A 515 47.02 0.38 -8.98
CA VAL A 515 47.34 -0.20 -7.66
C VAL A 515 48.83 -0.10 -7.34
N ARG A 516 49.72 -0.20 -8.33
CA ARG A 516 51.17 0.01 -8.15
C ARG A 516 51.54 1.47 -7.87
N GLN A 517 50.80 2.44 -8.41
CA GLN A 517 51.01 3.86 -8.15
C GLN A 517 50.48 4.32 -6.78
N LEU A 518 49.50 3.63 -6.21
CA LEU A 518 48.99 3.88 -4.84
C LEU A 518 49.80 3.17 -3.74
N ALA A 519 50.66 2.22 -4.12
CA ALA A 519 51.54 1.47 -3.23
C ALA A 519 52.96 2.09 -3.09
N HIS A 520 53.23 3.17 -3.82
CA HIS A 520 54.36 4.08 -3.66
C HIS A 520 53.85 5.43 -3.18
#